data_AF-A0A212ES80-F1
#
_entry.id   AF-A0A212ES80-F1
#
_cell.length_a   1.000
_cell.length_b   1.000
_cell.length_c   1.000
_cell.angle_alpha   90.00
_cell.angle_beta   90.00
_cell.angle_gamma   90.00
#
_symmetry.space_group_name_H-M   'P 1'
#
loop_
_entity.id
_entity.type
_entity.pdbx_description
1 polymer ?
#
loop_
_entity_poly.entity_id
_entity_poly.type
_entity_poly.pdbx_seq_one_letter_code
_entity_poly.pdbx_strand_id
1 'polypeptide(L)'
;MEVYASRDIKEGDEITTCYTGLLCCNPVRRLLLYNTKNFWCTCLGCSDVTEMNTNLSALHCFKENCCGIILPQSPLDINTSWVCQYCATIVPPQKIGFIQSVLGSLVGTVHLSENYSEDVPVLRRLRKILPSSNYVLEVMRFSRAITIGYEDKSGLNELSESQLSLKERLCRCTLRTAAALGVGDAHLRGLLLYHLHAALAERARRHPDLYEELKSEIESTIQEASNILKDDISSPPDLEIRRQYLGPDCDKTQQERFFILDTQKH
;
A
#
# COMPACT_ATOMS: atom_id res chain seq x y z
N MET A 1 -11.07 22.60 -5.55
CA MET A 1 -11.20 21.23 -5.00
C MET A 1 -11.98 20.44 -6.02
N GLU A 2 -11.37 19.41 -6.58
CA GLU A 2 -11.98 18.55 -7.59
C GLU A 2 -12.24 17.18 -6.97
N VAL A 3 -13.25 16.47 -7.47
CA VAL A 3 -13.65 15.15 -6.99
C VAL A 3 -13.76 14.23 -8.18
N TYR A 4 -12.98 13.16 -8.15
CA TYR A 4 -12.92 12.15 -9.20
C TYR A 4 -13.53 10.84 -8.70
N ALA A 5 -14.26 10.14 -9.57
CA ALA A 5 -14.78 8.82 -9.25
C ALA A 5 -13.61 7.81 -9.19
N SER A 6 -13.45 7.13 -8.06
CA SER A 6 -12.45 6.06 -7.94
C SER A 6 -12.96 4.70 -8.40
N ARG A 7 -14.23 4.60 -8.80
CA ARG A 7 -14.89 3.38 -9.28
C ARG A 7 -16.10 3.78 -10.12
N ASP A 8 -16.64 2.84 -10.87
CA ASP A 8 -17.91 3.04 -11.55
C ASP A 8 -19.03 3.35 -10.54
N ILE A 9 -19.81 4.39 -10.83
CA ILE A 9 -20.95 4.84 -10.01
C ILE A 9 -22.18 4.79 -10.91
N LYS A 10 -23.17 3.95 -10.55
CA LYS A 10 -24.42 3.84 -11.31
C LYS A 10 -25.41 4.91 -10.87
N GLU A 11 -26.40 5.18 -11.72
CA GLU A 11 -27.50 6.08 -11.34
C GLU A 11 -28.22 5.56 -10.09
N GLY A 12 -28.35 6.42 -9.09
CA GLY A 12 -28.94 6.08 -7.78
C GLY A 12 -27.94 5.63 -6.71
N ASP A 13 -26.67 5.42 -7.04
CA ASP A 13 -25.65 5.10 -6.04
C ASP A 13 -25.31 6.32 -5.17
N GLU A 14 -25.06 6.09 -3.88
CA GLU A 14 -24.54 7.10 -2.97
C GLU A 14 -23.06 7.41 -3.28
N ILE A 15 -22.73 8.69 -3.36
CA ILE A 15 -21.34 9.14 -3.52
C ILE A 15 -20.68 9.23 -2.14
N THR A 16 -19.73 8.33 -1.89
CA THR A 16 -19.02 8.23 -0.61
C THR A 16 -17.54 8.56 -0.75
N THR A 17 -16.92 9.08 0.31
CA THR A 17 -15.46 9.27 0.41
C THR A 17 -14.91 8.67 1.71
N CYS A 18 -13.59 8.47 1.79
CA CYS A 18 -12.92 7.94 2.98
C CYS A 18 -12.31 9.09 3.80
N TYR A 19 -12.78 9.30 5.04
CA TYR A 19 -12.20 10.29 5.95
C TYR A 19 -10.92 9.82 6.68
N THR A 20 -10.47 8.61 6.39
CA THR A 20 -9.29 7.98 7.01
C THR A 20 -8.31 7.50 5.93
N GLY A 21 -7.16 6.96 6.32
CA GLY A 21 -6.29 6.26 5.38
C GLY A 21 -6.94 4.98 4.83
N LEU A 22 -6.75 4.71 3.53
CA LEU A 22 -7.33 3.52 2.86
C LEU A 22 -6.78 2.20 3.42
N LEU A 23 -5.50 2.18 3.82
CA LEU A 23 -4.85 1.04 4.46
C LEU A 23 -5.17 0.90 5.96
N CYS A 24 -5.98 1.79 6.54
CA CYS A 24 -6.34 1.74 7.96
C CYS A 24 -7.29 0.57 8.23
N CYS A 25 -6.98 -0.24 9.25
CA CYS A 25 -7.84 -1.33 9.68
C CYS A 25 -9.11 -0.85 10.39
N ASN A 26 -10.11 -1.72 10.47
CA ASN A 26 -11.45 -1.45 10.98
C ASN A 26 -11.47 -0.88 12.40
N PRO A 27 -10.83 -1.50 13.43
CA PRO A 27 -10.88 -0.96 14.79
C PRO A 27 -10.31 0.46 14.88
N VAL A 28 -9.20 0.71 14.19
CA VAL A 28 -8.54 2.02 14.16
C VAL A 28 -9.39 3.05 13.40
N ARG A 29 -9.92 2.68 12.23
CA ARG A 29 -10.83 3.51 11.43
C ARG A 29 -12.07 3.92 12.23
N ARG A 30 -12.72 2.95 12.87
CA ARG A 30 -13.96 3.19 13.64
C ARG A 30 -13.71 4.10 14.83
N LEU A 31 -12.62 3.88 15.58
CA LEU A 31 -12.24 4.75 16.69
C LEU A 31 -11.89 6.17 16.22
N LEU A 32 -11.15 6.31 15.12
CA LEU A 32 -10.80 7.60 14.54
C LEU A 32 -12.05 8.38 14.11
N LEU A 33 -12.99 7.73 13.41
CA LEU A 33 -14.24 8.36 12.98
C LEU A 33 -15.13 8.74 14.16
N TYR A 34 -15.19 7.92 15.21
CA TYR A 34 -15.91 8.29 16.42
C TYR A 34 -15.28 9.55 17.06
N ASN A 35 -13.97 9.56 17.24
CA ASN A 35 -13.29 10.69 17.91
C ASN A 35 -13.28 11.99 17.09
N THR A 36 -13.26 11.90 15.75
CA THR A 36 -13.10 13.09 14.88
C THR A 36 -14.37 13.50 14.16
N LYS A 37 -15.32 12.58 13.99
CA LYS A 37 -16.58 12.78 13.24
C LYS A 37 -17.83 12.38 14.03
N ASN A 38 -17.69 11.90 15.28
CA ASN A 38 -18.77 11.54 16.19
C ASN A 38 -19.74 10.46 15.65
N PHE A 39 -19.25 9.51 14.85
CA PHE A 39 -20.05 8.36 14.42
C PHE A 39 -19.24 7.06 14.33
N TRP A 40 -19.94 5.92 14.43
CA TRP A 40 -19.37 4.59 14.24
C TRP A 40 -19.65 4.11 12.81
N CYS A 41 -18.60 3.91 12.01
CA CYS A 41 -18.76 3.40 10.66
C CYS A 41 -19.29 1.96 10.64
N THR A 42 -20.21 1.71 9.70
CA THR A 42 -20.86 0.41 9.44
C THR A 42 -20.76 0.01 7.97
N CYS A 43 -19.82 0.59 7.20
CA CYS A 43 -19.63 0.22 5.80
C CYS A 43 -19.28 -1.26 5.65
N LEU A 44 -19.42 -1.81 4.43
CA LEU A 44 -19.17 -3.22 4.13
C LEU A 44 -17.84 -3.73 4.70
N GLY A 45 -16.76 -2.95 4.52
CA GLY A 45 -15.46 -3.27 5.08
C GLY A 45 -15.47 -3.35 6.61
N CYS A 46 -16.11 -2.39 7.29
CA CYS A 46 -16.23 -2.36 8.76
C CYS A 46 -17.14 -3.45 9.34
N SER A 47 -18.13 -3.93 8.58
CA SER A 47 -18.98 -5.04 8.99
C SER A 47 -18.37 -6.42 8.74
N ASP A 48 -17.35 -6.51 7.90
CA ASP A 48 -16.65 -7.76 7.57
C ASP A 48 -15.54 -8.07 8.59
N VAL A 49 -15.59 -9.27 9.17
CA VAL A 49 -14.59 -9.80 10.13
C VAL A 49 -13.20 -9.88 9.50
N THR A 50 -13.12 -10.15 8.20
CA THR A 50 -11.87 -10.34 7.45
C THR A 50 -11.40 -9.09 6.72
N GLU A 51 -12.15 -7.97 6.80
CA GLU A 51 -11.83 -6.73 6.10
C GLU A 51 -11.67 -6.92 4.59
N MET A 52 -12.63 -7.57 3.93
CA MET A 52 -12.57 -7.95 2.51
C MET A 52 -11.41 -8.91 2.23
N ASN A 53 -11.26 -9.94 3.08
CA ASN A 53 -10.18 -10.93 3.05
C ASN A 53 -8.75 -10.38 3.25
N THR A 54 -8.60 -9.12 3.63
CA THR A 54 -7.28 -8.51 3.85
C THR A 54 -6.69 -8.81 5.22
N ASN A 55 -7.53 -9.07 6.23
CA ASN A 55 -7.13 -9.33 7.61
C ASN A 55 -6.21 -8.23 8.17
N LEU A 56 -6.44 -6.96 7.79
CA LEU A 56 -5.62 -5.81 8.18
C LEU A 56 -5.49 -5.63 9.69
N SER A 57 -6.52 -5.99 10.45
CA SER A 57 -6.57 -5.89 11.92
C SER A 57 -6.03 -7.13 12.63
N ALA A 58 -5.76 -8.21 11.91
CA ALA A 58 -5.45 -9.52 12.47
C ALA A 58 -4.14 -9.55 13.25
N LEU A 59 -4.07 -10.45 14.25
CA LEU A 59 -2.89 -10.76 15.04
C LEU A 59 -2.56 -12.25 14.93
N HIS A 60 -1.30 -12.65 15.06
CA HIS A 60 -0.96 -14.06 15.21
C HIS A 60 -1.53 -14.62 16.52
N CYS A 61 -1.91 -15.89 16.50
CA CYS A 61 -2.36 -16.56 17.71
C CYS A 61 -1.28 -16.51 18.81
N PHE A 62 -1.69 -16.15 20.03
CA PHE A 62 -0.78 -16.11 21.18
C PHE A 62 -0.48 -17.49 21.78
N LYS A 63 -1.21 -18.53 21.33
CA LYS A 63 -0.99 -19.90 21.78
C LYS A 63 0.25 -20.46 21.09
N GLU A 64 1.16 -21.05 21.86
CA GLU A 64 2.34 -21.73 21.31
C GLU A 64 1.94 -22.82 20.31
N ASN A 65 2.75 -22.96 19.26
CA ASN A 65 2.55 -23.91 18.16
C ASN A 65 1.21 -23.75 17.39
N CYS A 66 0.54 -22.59 17.49
CA CYS A 66 -0.61 -22.28 16.67
C CYS A 66 -0.23 -21.31 15.53
N CYS A 67 -0.49 -21.72 14.29
CA CYS A 67 -0.27 -20.89 13.09
C CYS A 67 -1.49 -20.03 12.71
N GLY A 68 -2.55 -20.05 13.52
CA GLY A 68 -3.79 -19.30 13.24
C GLY A 68 -3.65 -17.79 13.47
N ILE A 69 -4.64 -17.05 12.97
CA ILE A 69 -4.80 -15.62 13.22
C ILE A 69 -6.01 -15.37 14.11
N ILE A 70 -5.96 -14.29 14.89
CA ILE A 70 -7.01 -13.84 15.78
C ILE A 70 -7.74 -12.66 15.11
N LEU A 71 -9.07 -12.77 15.04
CA LEU A 71 -9.98 -11.79 14.43
C LEU A 71 -11.10 -11.41 15.41
N PRO A 72 -11.75 -10.24 15.27
CA PRO A 72 -12.91 -9.89 16.09
C PRO A 72 -14.07 -10.86 15.88
N GLN A 73 -14.81 -11.21 16.93
CA GLN A 73 -16.06 -11.98 16.77
C GLN A 73 -17.17 -11.12 16.16
N SER A 74 -17.27 -9.87 16.60
CA SER A 74 -18.26 -8.90 16.13
C SER A 74 -17.55 -7.60 15.75
N PRO A 75 -17.17 -7.38 14.48
CA PRO A 75 -16.33 -6.23 14.07
C PRO A 75 -17.00 -4.86 14.30
N LEU A 76 -18.34 -4.85 14.43
CA LEU A 76 -19.12 -3.66 14.77
C LEU A 76 -19.22 -3.38 16.28
N ASP A 77 -18.75 -4.27 17.15
CA ASP A 77 -18.68 -4.07 18.59
C ASP A 77 -17.23 -3.87 19.05
N ILE A 78 -16.91 -2.67 19.56
CA ILE A 78 -15.57 -2.33 20.05
C ILE A 78 -15.18 -3.14 21.31
N ASN A 79 -16.15 -3.66 22.04
CA ASN A 79 -15.95 -4.49 23.22
C ASN A 79 -15.98 -5.99 22.90
N THR A 80 -15.97 -6.36 21.62
CA THR A 80 -16.01 -7.77 21.21
C THR A 80 -14.75 -8.51 21.63
N SER A 81 -14.90 -9.77 22.04
CA SER A 81 -13.76 -10.67 22.16
C SER A 81 -13.24 -11.04 20.77
N TRP A 82 -11.97 -11.41 20.69
CA TRP A 82 -11.36 -11.87 19.47
C TRP A 82 -11.07 -13.36 19.54
N VAL A 83 -11.17 -14.06 18.42
CA VAL A 83 -11.04 -15.53 18.38
C VAL A 83 -10.05 -15.95 17.32
N CYS A 84 -9.16 -16.87 17.70
CA CYS A 84 -8.28 -17.55 16.77
C CYS A 84 -9.07 -18.44 15.83
N GLN A 85 -8.89 -18.26 14.52
CA GLN A 85 -9.59 -19.01 13.48
C GLN A 85 -9.13 -20.48 13.34
N TYR A 86 -8.10 -20.89 14.10
CA TYR A 86 -7.58 -22.26 14.06
C TYR A 86 -7.81 -23.02 15.38
N CYS A 87 -7.36 -22.48 16.51
CA CYS A 87 -7.41 -23.17 17.80
C CYS A 87 -8.54 -22.68 18.71
N ALA A 88 -9.42 -21.78 18.22
CA ALA A 88 -10.54 -21.20 18.95
C ALA A 88 -10.19 -20.48 20.27
N THR A 89 -8.91 -20.15 20.50
CA THR A 89 -8.50 -19.35 21.67
C THR A 89 -9.16 -17.98 21.62
N ILE A 90 -9.82 -17.62 22.72
CA ILE A 90 -10.51 -16.34 22.90
C ILE A 90 -9.57 -15.35 23.59
N VAL A 91 -9.52 -14.12 23.06
CA VAL A 91 -8.74 -13.02 23.60
C VAL A 91 -9.70 -11.89 24.02
N PRO A 92 -9.64 -11.43 25.29
CA PRO A 92 -10.47 -10.33 25.76
C PRO A 92 -10.19 -9.00 25.04
N PRO A 93 -11.21 -8.13 24.89
CA PRO A 93 -11.09 -6.83 24.20
C PRO A 93 -10.02 -5.92 24.83
N GLN A 94 -9.80 -5.97 26.14
CA GLN A 94 -8.82 -5.13 26.82
C GLN A 94 -7.38 -5.41 26.35
N LYS A 95 -7.06 -6.70 26.15
CA LYS A 95 -5.74 -7.11 25.65
C LYS A 95 -5.55 -6.71 24.19
N ILE A 96 -6.61 -6.82 23.37
CA ILE A 96 -6.58 -6.35 21.99
C ILE A 96 -6.42 -4.83 21.93
N GLY A 97 -7.21 -4.08 22.70
CA GLY A 97 -7.14 -2.62 22.74
C GLY A 97 -5.75 -2.11 23.13
N PHE A 98 -5.10 -2.75 24.12
CA PHE A 98 -3.72 -2.45 24.45
C PHE A 98 -2.76 -2.68 23.28
N ILE A 99 -2.84 -3.83 22.61
CA ILE A 99 -1.99 -4.14 21.45
C ILE A 99 -2.23 -3.13 20.33
N GLN A 100 -3.48 -2.85 19.97
CA GLN A 100 -3.83 -1.88 18.92
C GLN A 100 -3.31 -0.47 19.25
N SER A 101 -3.38 -0.05 20.52
CA SER A 101 -2.80 1.23 20.96
C SER A 101 -1.28 1.29 20.76
N VAL A 102 -0.56 0.21 21.08
CA VAL A 102 0.90 0.13 20.88
C VAL A 102 1.24 0.10 19.39
N LEU A 103 0.47 -0.64 18.59
CA LEU A 103 0.65 -0.69 17.13
C LEU A 103 0.40 0.67 16.47
N GLY A 104 -0.63 1.40 16.92
CA GLY A 104 -0.92 2.75 16.44
C GLY A 104 0.21 3.74 16.67
N SER A 105 0.87 3.70 17.84
CA SER A 105 2.01 4.59 18.12
C SER A 105 3.26 4.26 17.29
N LEU A 106 3.44 3.00 16.88
CA LEU A 106 4.56 2.60 16.03
C LEU A 106 4.45 3.17 14.60
N VAL A 107 3.24 3.23 14.03
CA VAL A 107 3.05 3.77 12.67
C VAL A 107 3.49 5.23 12.55
N GLY A 108 3.35 6.02 13.61
CA GLY A 108 3.77 7.43 13.62
C GLY A 108 5.22 7.69 14.03
N THR A 109 5.97 6.67 14.48
CA THR A 109 7.31 6.85 15.07
C THR A 109 8.42 6.11 14.33
N VAL A 110 8.08 5.04 13.60
CA VAL A 110 9.08 4.21 12.92
C VAL A 110 9.36 4.78 11.52
N HIS A 111 10.44 5.56 11.39
CA HIS A 111 11.03 5.90 10.10
C HIS A 111 11.91 4.76 9.61
N LEU A 112 11.48 4.06 8.55
CA LEU A 112 12.24 2.97 7.93
C LEU A 112 13.11 3.43 6.75
N SER A 113 13.18 4.74 6.48
CA SER A 113 13.82 5.34 5.31
C SER A 113 15.31 4.98 5.20
N GLU A 114 16.03 4.95 6.32
CA GLU A 114 17.50 4.79 6.29
C GLU A 114 17.98 3.36 6.03
N ASN A 115 17.11 2.35 6.10
CA ASN A 115 17.49 0.96 5.94
C ASN A 115 16.63 0.28 4.87
N TYR A 116 17.15 0.27 3.64
CA TYR A 116 16.62 -0.53 2.52
C TYR A 116 16.68 -2.05 2.74
N SER A 117 17.05 -2.51 3.94
CA SER A 117 17.03 -3.91 4.35
C SER A 117 15.62 -4.39 4.67
N GLU A 118 15.30 -5.63 4.31
CA GLU A 118 14.07 -6.29 4.76
C GLU A 118 14.14 -6.85 6.19
N ASP A 119 15.36 -6.96 6.72
CA ASP A 119 15.62 -7.49 8.05
C ASP A 119 15.96 -6.37 9.03
N VAL A 120 15.02 -5.44 9.17
CA VAL A 120 15.09 -4.42 10.22
C VAL A 120 14.62 -5.04 11.54
N PRO A 121 15.35 -4.85 12.66
CA PRO A 121 14.98 -5.43 13.96
C PRO A 121 13.53 -5.22 14.38
N VAL A 122 12.96 -4.04 14.08
CA VAL A 122 11.55 -3.72 14.36
C VAL A 122 10.59 -4.61 13.56
N LEU A 123 10.83 -4.78 12.25
CA LEU A 123 10.01 -5.64 11.39
C LEU A 123 10.09 -7.11 11.83
N ARG A 124 11.26 -7.57 12.27
CA ARG A 124 11.43 -8.94 12.79
C ARG A 124 10.61 -9.19 14.05
N ARG A 125 10.52 -8.20 14.95
CA ARG A 125 9.69 -8.28 16.16
C ARG A 125 8.21 -8.24 15.80
N LEU A 126 7.81 -7.34 14.90
CA LEU A 126 6.42 -7.21 14.45
C LEU A 126 5.92 -8.48 13.75
N ARG A 127 6.71 -9.09 12.87
CA ARG A 127 6.36 -10.35 12.17
C ARG A 127 6.12 -11.54 13.10
N LYS A 128 6.56 -11.50 14.36
CA LYS A 128 6.24 -12.55 15.35
C LYS A 128 4.82 -12.43 15.91
N ILE A 129 4.25 -11.23 15.91
CA ILE A 129 2.94 -10.93 16.50
C ILE A 129 1.89 -10.55 15.45
N LEU A 130 2.32 -10.09 14.28
CA LEU A 130 1.46 -9.61 13.20
C LEU A 130 1.59 -10.52 11.96
N PRO A 131 0.46 -10.96 11.38
CA PRO A 131 0.44 -11.51 10.03
C PRO A 131 1.00 -10.51 9.04
N SER A 132 1.53 -10.99 7.92
CA SER A 132 2.10 -10.12 6.89
C SER A 132 1.10 -9.07 6.41
N SER A 133 -0.19 -9.37 6.35
CA SER A 133 -1.23 -8.46 5.87
C SER A 133 -1.69 -7.41 6.89
N ASN A 134 -1.17 -7.40 8.12
CA ASN A 134 -1.58 -6.43 9.13
C ASN A 134 -1.30 -4.99 8.67
N TYR A 135 -2.21 -4.07 9.00
CA TYR A 135 -2.20 -2.68 8.55
C TYR A 135 -0.91 -1.94 8.89
N VAL A 136 -0.27 -2.21 10.03
CA VAL A 136 1.00 -1.56 10.39
C VAL A 136 2.07 -1.94 9.36
N LEU A 137 2.14 -3.23 9.01
CA LEU A 137 3.08 -3.71 8.02
C LEU A 137 2.72 -3.20 6.63
N GLU A 138 1.44 -3.14 6.26
CA GLU A 138 1.00 -2.57 4.98
C GLU A 138 1.33 -1.08 4.85
N VAL A 139 1.10 -0.27 5.89
CA VAL A 139 1.48 1.15 5.90
C VAL A 139 3.00 1.31 5.78
N MET A 140 3.78 0.49 6.50
CA MET A 140 5.23 0.46 6.36
C MET A 140 5.68 0.03 4.95
N ARG A 141 5.00 -0.95 4.34
CA ARG A 141 5.29 -1.37 2.96
C ARG A 141 5.00 -0.27 1.97
N PHE A 142 3.83 0.37 2.07
CA PHE A 142 3.44 1.49 1.22
C PHE A 142 4.45 2.64 1.33
N SER A 143 4.78 3.08 2.55
CA SER A 143 5.76 4.13 2.77
C SER A 143 7.11 3.79 2.11
N ARG A 144 7.65 2.59 2.33
CA ARG A 144 8.90 2.17 1.68
C ARG A 144 8.78 2.06 0.16
N ALA A 145 7.64 1.60 -0.35
CA ALA A 145 7.42 1.49 -1.80
C ALA A 145 7.56 2.85 -2.49
N ILE A 146 7.07 3.92 -1.87
CA ILE A 146 7.09 5.27 -2.44
C ILE A 146 8.39 6.03 -2.16
N THR A 147 9.12 5.72 -1.08
CA THR A 147 10.32 6.49 -0.68
C THR A 147 11.65 5.94 -1.21
N ILE A 148 11.77 4.61 -1.44
CA ILE A 148 13.00 3.99 -1.97
C ILE A 148 13.39 4.63 -3.31
N GLY A 149 14.57 5.26 -3.36
CA GLY A 149 15.11 5.95 -4.54
C GLY A 149 14.52 7.34 -4.83
N TYR A 150 13.79 7.92 -3.88
CA TYR A 150 13.15 9.24 -4.00
C TYR A 150 13.42 10.18 -2.81
N GLU A 151 13.60 9.67 -1.59
CA GLU A 151 13.90 10.50 -0.41
C GLU A 151 15.38 10.61 -0.06
N ASP A 152 16.19 9.61 -0.43
CA ASP A 152 17.63 9.64 -0.17
C ASP A 152 18.37 10.43 -1.25
N LYS A 153 19.57 10.91 -0.92
CA LYS A 153 20.50 11.55 -1.90
C LYS A 153 20.84 10.65 -3.11
N SER A 154 20.43 9.38 -3.05
CA SER A 154 20.61 8.39 -4.09
C SER A 154 19.33 8.20 -4.89
N GLY A 155 19.40 8.58 -6.17
CA GLY A 155 18.31 8.39 -7.13
C GLY A 155 18.07 6.91 -7.45
N LEU A 156 16.97 6.64 -8.18
CA LEU A 156 16.59 5.29 -8.59
C LEU A 156 17.70 4.54 -9.35
N ASN A 157 18.51 5.26 -10.11
CA ASN A 157 19.67 4.77 -10.85
C ASN A 157 20.81 4.27 -9.95
N GLU A 158 20.89 4.72 -8.70
CA GLU A 158 21.93 4.33 -7.74
C GLU A 158 21.53 3.12 -6.88
N LEU A 159 20.27 2.67 -6.96
CA LEU A 159 19.81 1.50 -6.21
C LEU A 159 20.54 0.23 -6.66
N SER A 160 20.90 -0.64 -5.72
CA SER A 160 21.36 -1.99 -6.05
C SER A 160 20.23 -2.85 -6.64
N GLU A 161 20.57 -3.96 -7.31
CA GLU A 161 19.58 -4.91 -7.84
C GLU A 161 18.62 -5.44 -6.76
N SER A 162 19.11 -5.66 -5.54
CA SER A 162 18.29 -6.11 -4.42
C SER A 162 17.33 -5.03 -3.92
N GLN A 163 17.76 -3.77 -3.91
CA GLN A 163 16.91 -2.63 -3.54
C GLN A 163 15.83 -2.35 -4.58
N LEU A 164 16.18 -2.40 -5.87
CA LEU A 164 15.22 -2.25 -6.96
C LEU A 164 14.16 -3.36 -6.94
N SER A 165 14.59 -4.61 -6.75
CA SER A 165 13.70 -5.78 -6.63
C SER A 165 12.82 -5.70 -5.38
N LEU A 166 13.35 -5.15 -4.28
CA LEU A 166 12.55 -4.86 -3.09
C LEU A 166 11.45 -3.83 -3.38
N LYS A 167 11.79 -2.69 -4.01
CA LYS A 167 10.83 -1.63 -4.36
C LYS A 167 9.68 -2.19 -5.19
N GLU A 168 10.00 -2.95 -6.24
CA GLU A 168 8.99 -3.58 -7.09
C GLU A 168 8.06 -4.51 -6.29
N ARG A 169 8.63 -5.41 -5.49
CA ARG A 169 7.83 -6.34 -4.67
C ARG A 169 6.94 -5.61 -3.68
N LEU A 170 7.42 -4.53 -3.06
CA LEU A 170 6.60 -3.72 -2.15
C LEU A 170 5.43 -3.08 -2.89
N CYS A 171 5.65 -2.54 -4.09
CA CYS A 171 4.58 -1.97 -4.92
C CYS A 171 3.53 -3.05 -5.26
N ARG A 172 3.97 -4.20 -5.79
CA ARG A 172 3.07 -5.31 -6.17
C ARG A 172 2.28 -5.85 -4.99
N CYS A 173 2.92 -6.06 -3.84
CA CYS A 173 2.23 -6.51 -2.63
C CYS A 173 1.14 -5.52 -2.20
N THR A 174 1.46 -4.23 -2.15
CA THR A 174 0.52 -3.21 -1.70
C THR A 174 -0.61 -2.99 -2.71
N LEU A 175 -0.34 -3.11 -4.02
CA LEU A 175 -1.37 -3.09 -5.07
C LEU A 175 -2.37 -4.24 -4.92
N ARG A 176 -1.92 -5.45 -4.52
CA ARG A 176 -2.84 -6.56 -4.21
C ARG A 176 -3.74 -6.24 -3.02
N THR A 177 -3.20 -5.63 -1.97
CA THR A 177 -3.99 -5.17 -0.82
C THR A 177 -5.02 -4.12 -1.25
N ALA A 178 -4.60 -3.13 -2.04
CA ALA A 178 -5.48 -2.08 -2.57
C ALA A 178 -6.62 -2.66 -3.44
N ALA A 179 -6.31 -3.65 -4.29
CA ALA A 179 -7.30 -4.35 -5.10
C ALA A 179 -8.31 -5.13 -4.23
N ALA A 180 -7.83 -5.86 -3.21
CA ALA A 180 -8.70 -6.58 -2.28
C ALA A 180 -9.63 -5.64 -1.48
N LEU A 181 -9.14 -4.45 -1.14
CA LEU A 181 -9.93 -3.40 -0.50
C LEU A 181 -10.93 -2.71 -1.44
N GLY A 182 -10.89 -2.99 -2.75
CA GLY A 182 -11.77 -2.38 -3.73
C GLY A 182 -11.63 -0.86 -3.83
N VAL A 183 -10.42 -0.32 -3.62
CA VAL A 183 -10.22 1.15 -3.62
C VAL A 183 -10.32 1.77 -5.02
N GLY A 184 -10.25 0.95 -6.07
CA GLY A 184 -10.27 1.37 -7.46
C GLY A 184 -9.20 2.42 -7.77
N ASP A 185 -9.55 3.46 -8.51
CA ASP A 185 -8.68 4.56 -8.96
C ASP A 185 -8.40 5.59 -7.86
N ALA A 186 -8.26 5.13 -6.62
CA ALA A 186 -7.83 5.96 -5.52
C ALA A 186 -6.39 6.46 -5.71
N HIS A 187 -6.11 7.66 -5.20
CA HIS A 187 -4.79 8.29 -5.21
C HIS A 187 -3.63 7.34 -4.82
N LEU A 188 -3.81 6.53 -3.76
CA LEU A 188 -2.83 5.54 -3.31
C LEU A 188 -2.44 4.53 -4.42
N ARG A 189 -3.41 4.08 -5.24
CA ARG A 189 -3.17 3.17 -6.35
C ARG A 189 -2.33 3.86 -7.43
N GLY A 190 -2.65 5.12 -7.75
CA GLY A 190 -1.90 5.92 -8.71
C GLY A 190 -0.42 6.06 -8.33
N LEU A 191 -0.13 6.40 -7.07
CA LEU A 191 1.25 6.47 -6.57
C LEU A 191 1.97 5.12 -6.68
N LEU A 192 1.32 4.02 -6.27
CA LEU A 192 1.91 2.69 -6.36
C LEU A 192 2.22 2.27 -7.80
N LEU A 193 1.33 2.58 -8.74
CA LEU A 193 1.53 2.31 -10.17
C LEU A 193 2.69 3.12 -10.73
N TYR A 194 2.80 4.40 -10.37
CA TYR A 194 3.93 5.24 -10.76
C TYR A 194 5.27 4.68 -10.24
N HIS A 195 5.33 4.29 -8.96
CA HIS A 195 6.58 3.76 -8.39
C HIS A 195 6.92 2.36 -8.91
N LEU A 196 5.92 1.54 -9.23
CA LEU A 196 6.12 0.27 -9.92
C LEU A 196 6.67 0.51 -11.33
N HIS A 197 6.05 1.41 -12.10
CA HIS A 197 6.52 1.85 -13.40
C HIS A 197 8.00 2.26 -13.36
N ALA A 198 8.35 3.15 -12.42
CA ALA A 198 9.71 3.64 -12.30
C ALA A 198 10.71 2.50 -12.08
N ALA A 199 10.39 1.54 -11.20
CA ALA A 199 11.23 0.38 -10.94
C ALA A 199 11.40 -0.53 -12.17
N LEU A 200 10.31 -0.78 -12.91
CA LEU A 200 10.32 -1.59 -14.13
C LEU A 200 11.11 -0.91 -15.26
N ALA A 201 10.93 0.39 -15.44
CA ALA A 201 11.65 1.18 -16.43
C ALA A 201 13.15 1.20 -16.14
N GLU A 202 13.54 1.38 -14.87
CA GLU A 202 14.94 1.31 -14.47
C GLU A 202 15.54 -0.09 -14.68
N ARG A 203 14.78 -1.16 -14.43
CA ARG A 203 15.23 -2.53 -14.72
C ARG A 203 15.45 -2.75 -16.22
N ALA A 204 14.51 -2.34 -17.06
CA ALA A 204 14.63 -2.45 -18.50
C ALA A 204 15.78 -1.59 -19.08
N ARG A 205 16.10 -0.46 -18.42
CA ARG A 205 17.27 0.36 -18.76
C ARG A 205 18.59 -0.36 -18.45
N ARG A 206 18.69 -1.04 -17.31
CA ARG A 206 19.88 -1.81 -16.89
C ARG A 206 20.08 -3.10 -17.68
N HIS A 207 18.98 -3.76 -18.03
CA HIS A 207 18.95 -5.04 -18.73
C HIS A 207 18.08 -4.91 -19.98
N PRO A 208 18.62 -4.34 -21.09
CA PRO A 208 17.85 -4.08 -22.31
C PRO A 208 17.21 -5.33 -22.93
N ASP A 209 17.75 -6.51 -22.65
CA ASP A 209 17.23 -7.82 -23.04
C ASP A 209 15.87 -8.14 -22.39
N LEU A 210 15.57 -7.60 -21.21
CA LEU A 210 14.28 -7.77 -20.53
C LEU A 210 13.20 -6.80 -21.03
N TYR A 211 13.55 -5.83 -21.89
CA TYR A 211 12.61 -4.77 -22.26
C TYR A 211 11.34 -5.28 -22.92
N GLU A 212 11.44 -6.22 -23.88
CA GLU A 212 10.26 -6.74 -24.58
C GLU A 212 9.28 -7.44 -23.63
N GLU A 213 9.79 -8.10 -22.58
CA GLU A 213 8.96 -8.73 -21.55
C GLU A 213 8.29 -7.70 -20.64
N LEU A 214 8.99 -6.61 -20.32
CA LEU A 214 8.53 -5.59 -19.38
C LEU A 214 7.72 -4.47 -20.03
N LYS A 215 7.85 -4.26 -21.34
CA LYS A 215 7.31 -3.11 -22.08
C LYS A 215 5.82 -2.88 -21.83
N SER A 216 5.01 -3.92 -21.99
CA SER A 216 3.56 -3.83 -21.80
C SER A 216 3.19 -3.38 -20.38
N GLU A 217 3.89 -3.90 -19.37
CA GLU A 217 3.65 -3.50 -17.98
C GLU A 217 4.14 -2.08 -17.70
N ILE A 218 5.30 -1.68 -18.24
CA ILE A 218 5.84 -0.31 -18.14
C ILE A 218 4.83 0.69 -18.72
N GLU A 219 4.26 0.40 -19.89
CA GLU A 219 3.29 1.26 -20.59
C GLU A 219 1.96 1.32 -19.83
N SER A 220 1.40 0.18 -19.41
CA SER A 220 0.13 0.14 -18.67
C SER A 220 0.24 0.88 -17.34
N THR A 221 1.30 0.63 -16.57
CA THR A 221 1.46 1.22 -15.23
C THR A 221 1.58 2.74 -15.27
N ILE A 222 2.32 3.33 -16.21
CA ILE A 222 2.40 4.79 -16.32
C ILE A 222 1.14 5.41 -16.88
N GLN A 223 0.46 4.74 -17.82
CA GLN A 223 -0.79 5.25 -18.38
C GLN A 223 -1.89 5.28 -17.31
N GLU A 224 -2.02 4.22 -16.51
CA GLU A 224 -2.98 4.18 -15.41
C GLU A 224 -2.61 5.15 -14.28
N ALA A 225 -1.33 5.25 -13.92
CA ALA A 225 -0.87 6.23 -12.94
C ALA A 225 -1.20 7.67 -13.36
N SER A 226 -0.96 8.02 -14.63
CA SER A 226 -1.30 9.33 -15.19
C SER A 226 -2.81 9.59 -15.18
N ASN A 227 -3.62 8.59 -15.55
CA ASN A 227 -5.09 8.75 -15.52
C ASN A 227 -5.63 9.03 -14.11
N ILE A 228 -5.03 8.41 -13.08
CA ILE A 228 -5.44 8.54 -11.68
C ILE A 228 -4.93 9.84 -11.07
N LEU A 229 -3.66 10.18 -11.34
CA LEU A 229 -2.97 11.27 -10.67
C LEU A 229 -3.07 12.60 -11.43
N LYS A 230 -3.60 12.63 -12.67
CA LYS A 230 -3.77 13.89 -13.41
C LYS A 230 -4.41 14.96 -12.52
N ASP A 231 -3.82 16.16 -12.55
CA ASP A 231 -4.28 17.33 -11.79
C ASP A 231 -4.18 17.22 -10.25
N ASP A 232 -3.63 16.12 -9.71
CA ASP A 232 -3.34 15.98 -8.28
C ASP A 232 -2.07 16.76 -7.90
N ILE A 233 -2.15 17.55 -6.82
CA ILE A 233 -1.02 18.36 -6.31
C ILE A 233 0.20 17.53 -5.89
N SER A 234 -0.02 16.27 -5.53
CA SER A 234 1.02 15.32 -5.14
C SER A 234 1.46 14.41 -6.30
N SER A 235 1.06 14.73 -7.52
CA SER A 235 1.60 14.11 -8.73
C SER A 235 3.12 14.23 -8.79
N PRO A 236 3.83 13.13 -9.09
CA PRO A 236 5.26 13.20 -9.37
C PRO A 236 5.55 14.20 -10.50
N PRO A 237 6.57 15.07 -10.37
CA PRO A 237 6.82 16.16 -11.32
C PRO A 237 7.20 15.66 -12.72
N ASP A 238 7.72 14.44 -12.84
CA ASP A 238 8.11 13.79 -14.09
C ASP A 238 7.05 12.84 -14.65
N LEU A 239 5.83 12.79 -14.07
CA LEU A 239 4.76 11.89 -14.46
C LEU A 239 4.42 12.01 -15.96
N GLU A 240 4.19 13.22 -16.46
CA GLU A 240 3.81 13.44 -17.86
C GLU A 240 4.97 13.13 -18.83
N ILE A 241 6.20 13.50 -18.45
CA ILE A 241 7.39 13.18 -19.25
C ILE A 241 7.57 11.66 -19.35
N ARG A 242 7.42 10.94 -18.24
CA ARG A 242 7.45 9.47 -18.23
C ARG A 242 6.34 8.89 -19.08
N ARG A 243 5.10 9.40 -18.98
CA ARG A 243 4.01 8.96 -19.84
C ARG A 243 4.33 9.16 -21.32
N GLN A 244 4.86 10.33 -21.71
CA GLN A 244 5.15 10.64 -23.10
C GLN A 244 6.25 9.74 -23.70
N TYR A 245 7.28 9.39 -22.93
CA TYR A 245 8.43 8.61 -23.42
C TYR A 245 8.31 7.11 -23.17
N LEU A 246 7.64 6.70 -22.09
CA LEU A 246 7.58 5.32 -21.64
C LEU A 246 6.15 4.76 -21.62
N GLY A 247 5.14 5.56 -21.91
CA GLY A 247 3.75 5.14 -22.05
C GLY A 247 3.42 4.54 -23.43
N PRO A 248 2.15 4.15 -23.62
CA PRO A 248 1.66 3.69 -24.92
C PRO A 248 1.80 4.80 -25.97
N ASP A 249 1.84 4.41 -27.24
CA ASP A 249 1.91 5.32 -28.40
C ASP A 249 3.23 6.09 -28.57
N CYS A 250 4.27 5.75 -27.81
CA CYS A 250 5.61 6.30 -28.02
C CYS A 250 6.32 5.59 -29.18
N ASP A 251 6.48 6.31 -30.30
CA ASP A 251 7.15 5.84 -31.53
C ASP A 251 8.69 5.84 -31.46
N LYS A 252 9.27 6.23 -30.33
CA LYS A 252 10.73 6.31 -30.15
C LYS A 252 11.36 4.93 -30.03
N THR A 253 12.62 4.83 -30.43
CA THR A 253 13.42 3.63 -30.21
C THR A 253 13.60 3.36 -28.72
N GLN A 254 13.88 2.10 -28.34
CA GLN A 254 14.12 1.73 -26.95
C GLN A 254 15.14 2.66 -26.25
N GLN A 255 16.27 2.95 -26.91
CA GLN A 255 17.31 3.83 -26.35
C GLN A 255 16.79 5.25 -26.09
N GLU A 256 16.02 5.81 -27.02
CA GLU A 256 15.44 7.15 -26.89
C GLU A 256 14.34 7.22 -25.83
N ARG A 257 13.61 6.12 -25.60
CA ARG A 257 12.57 6.02 -24.56
C ARG A 257 13.15 6.18 -23.16
N PHE A 258 14.34 5.64 -22.92
CA PHE A 258 15.00 5.67 -21.59
C PHE A 258 15.87 6.89 -21.33
N PHE A 259 16.08 7.76 -22.33
CA PHE A 259 16.91 8.98 -22.20
C PHE A 259 16.52 9.86 -21.00
N ILE A 260 15.22 9.97 -20.72
CA ILE A 260 14.68 10.77 -19.60
C ILE A 260 15.11 10.27 -18.22
N LEU A 261 15.58 9.02 -18.11
CA LEU A 261 16.03 8.41 -16.86
C LEU A 261 17.49 8.74 -16.56
N ASP A 262 18.31 9.03 -17.58
CA ASP A 262 19.72 9.38 -17.41
C ASP A 262 19.91 10.83 -16.94
N THR A 263 18.90 11.68 -17.13
CA THR A 263 18.91 13.11 -16.78
C THR A 263 18.46 13.45 -15.36
N GLN A 264 18.07 12.47 -14.52
CA GLN A 264 17.53 12.71 -13.16
C GLN A 264 18.60 13.09 -12.12
N LYS A 265 19.54 13.97 -12.47
CA LYS A 265 20.63 14.48 -11.59
C LYS A 265 20.36 15.86 -10.96
N HIS A 266 19.12 16.36 -10.99
CA HIS A 266 18.81 17.71 -10.50
C HIS A 266 17.66 17.72 -9.51
#